data_AF-A0A517MAT1-F1
#
_entry.id   AF-A0A517MAT1-F1
#
_cell.length_a   1.000
_cell.length_b   1.000
_cell.length_c   1.000
_cell.angle_alpha   90.00
_cell.angle_beta   90.00
_cell.angle_gamma   90.00
#
_symmetry.space_group_name_H-M   'P 1'
#
loop_
_entity.id
_entity.type
_entity.pdbx_description
1 polymer ?
#
loop_
_entity_poly.entity_id
_entity_poly.type
_entity_poly.pdbx_seq_one_letter_code
_entity_poly.pdbx_strand_id
1 'polypeptide(L)'
;MDDRTQAGKPKNWLAPKRQQRQKVLIVTHADRYIEVFGENIDVHIANMTATSNVAGEITAEDFLELSLPMPYRDIYFPGMLRKTGTVEEIRPADLAVRQINLSMLRAANSMTQEAPTWTL
;
A
#
# COMPACT_ATOMS: atom_id res chain seq x y z
N MET A 1 -57.38 31.66 0.27
CA MET A 1 -56.08 32.36 0.39
C MET A 1 -55.05 31.27 0.59
N ASP A 2 -54.70 30.62 -0.53
CA ASP A 2 -53.72 29.55 -0.57
C ASP A 2 -52.46 30.16 -1.18
N ASP A 3 -51.42 30.38 -0.38
CA ASP A 3 -50.13 30.73 -0.95
C ASP A 3 -48.98 30.14 -0.12
N ARG A 4 -48.47 29.04 -0.69
CA ARG A 4 -47.05 28.66 -0.76
C ARG A 4 -46.22 28.75 0.52
N THR A 5 -45.96 27.57 1.08
CA THR A 5 -44.59 27.26 1.51
C THR A 5 -44.28 25.81 1.14
N GLN A 6 -43.94 25.60 -0.14
CA GLN A 6 -43.25 24.37 -0.53
C GLN A 6 -41.82 24.47 0.03
N ALA A 7 -41.59 23.77 1.14
CA ALA A 7 -40.25 23.53 1.66
C ALA A 7 -39.41 22.87 0.55
N GLY A 8 -38.47 23.63 0.01
CA GLY A 8 -37.55 23.17 -1.01
C GLY A 8 -36.82 21.91 -0.53
N LYS A 9 -36.96 20.83 -1.31
CA LYS A 9 -36.21 19.59 -1.08
C LYS A 9 -34.73 19.93 -0.91
N PRO A 10 -34.03 19.38 0.10
CA PRO A 10 -32.62 19.67 0.31
C PRO A 10 -31.82 19.30 -0.94
N LYS A 11 -31.09 20.32 -1.39
CA LYS A 11 -30.05 20.35 -2.41
C LYS A 11 -29.34 18.99 -2.52
N ASN A 12 -29.39 18.38 -3.70
CA ASN A 12 -28.69 17.16 -4.08
C ASN A 12 -27.30 17.07 -3.43
N TRP A 13 -27.18 16.30 -2.34
CA TRP A 13 -25.89 15.89 -1.80
C TRP A 13 -25.33 14.83 -2.74
N LEU A 14 -24.81 15.25 -3.88
CA LEU A 14 -24.03 14.38 -4.75
C LEU A 14 -22.83 13.93 -3.90
N ALA A 15 -22.84 12.67 -3.49
CA ALA A 15 -21.71 12.06 -2.82
C ALA A 15 -20.45 12.38 -3.65
N PRO A 16 -19.37 12.90 -3.02
CA PRO A 16 -18.19 13.29 -3.76
C PRO A 16 -17.73 12.10 -4.60
N LYS A 17 -17.64 12.29 -5.92
CA LYS A 17 -17.19 11.26 -6.85
C LYS A 17 -15.81 10.82 -6.37
N ARG A 18 -15.74 9.59 -5.86
CA ARG A 18 -14.52 9.04 -5.25
C ARG A 18 -13.40 9.14 -6.27
N GLN A 19 -12.42 10.00 -6.01
CA GLN A 19 -11.28 10.20 -6.90
C GLN A 19 -10.57 8.86 -7.08
N GLN A 20 -10.35 8.46 -8.33
CA GLN A 20 -9.74 7.18 -8.65
C GLN A 20 -8.30 7.19 -8.11
N ARG A 21 -7.98 6.21 -7.26
CA ARG A 21 -6.63 6.09 -6.71
C ARG A 21 -5.67 5.66 -7.82
N GLN A 22 -4.58 6.40 -7.98
CA GLN A 22 -3.47 5.97 -8.84
C GLN A 22 -2.88 4.67 -8.27
N LYS A 23 -2.56 3.74 -9.18
CA LYS A 23 -1.86 2.50 -8.86
C LYS A 23 -0.36 2.79 -8.92
N VAL A 24 0.36 2.44 -7.87
CA VAL A 24 1.82 2.54 -7.80
C VAL A 24 2.37 1.18 -7.39
N LEU A 25 3.39 0.72 -8.11
CA LEU A 25 4.15 -0.48 -7.78
C LEU A 25 5.55 -0.05 -7.35
N ILE A 26 5.98 -0.53 -6.19
CA ILE A 26 7.34 -0.32 -5.69
C ILE A 26 8.00 -1.71 -5.66
N VAL A 27 9.17 -1.82 -6.29
CA VAL A 27 9.99 -3.03 -6.30
C VAL A 27 11.28 -2.73 -5.56
N THR A 28 11.54 -3.48 -4.49
CA THR A 28 12.78 -3.44 -3.72
C THR A 28 13.62 -4.66 -4.07
N HIS A 29 14.83 -4.42 -4.58
CA HIS A 29 15.77 -5.45 -4.99
C HIS A 29 16.71 -5.85 -3.85
N ALA A 30 17.31 -7.03 -3.93
CA ALA A 30 18.18 -7.57 -2.88
C ALA A 30 19.48 -6.77 -2.66
N ASP A 31 19.92 -6.04 -3.69
CA ASP A 31 21.09 -5.15 -3.67
C ASP A 31 20.76 -3.73 -3.15
N ARG A 32 19.56 -3.55 -2.59
CA ARG A 32 19.00 -2.26 -2.12
C ARG A 32 18.68 -1.27 -3.24
N TYR A 33 18.63 -1.73 -4.49
CA TYR A 33 18.07 -0.94 -5.59
C TYR A 33 16.54 -0.87 -5.47
N ILE A 34 15.96 0.28 -5.81
CA ILE A 34 14.51 0.53 -5.70
C ILE A 34 13.99 1.05 -7.03
N GLU A 35 12.93 0.43 -7.55
CA GLU A 35 12.19 0.89 -8.72
C GLU A 35 10.76 1.26 -8.33
N VAL A 36 10.27 2.37 -8.88
CA VAL A 36 8.89 2.84 -8.66
C VAL A 36 8.21 3.03 -10.00
N PHE A 37 7.09 2.32 -10.19
CA PHE A 37 6.29 2.34 -11.40
C PHE A 37 4.93 3.00 -11.13
N GLY A 38 4.56 3.98 -11.95
CA GLY A 38 3.25 4.63 -11.93
C GLY A 38 3.17 5.75 -12.96
N GLU A 39 1.95 6.14 -13.29
CA GLU A 39 1.69 7.20 -14.28
C GLU A 39 1.35 8.51 -13.54
N ASN A 40 2.01 9.61 -13.91
CA ASN A 40 1.83 10.94 -13.31
C ASN A 40 2.00 10.94 -11.78
N ILE A 41 3.10 10.36 -11.30
CA ILE A 41 3.46 10.35 -9.88
C ILE A 41 4.80 11.05 -9.68
N ASP A 42 4.86 11.89 -8.65
CA ASP A 42 6.11 12.47 -8.16
C ASP A 42 6.67 11.56 -7.07
N VAL A 43 7.92 11.14 -7.22
CA VAL A 43 8.55 10.15 -6.34
C VAL A 43 9.86 10.68 -5.81
N HIS A 44 10.06 10.57 -4.49
CA HIS A 44 11.33 10.83 -3.83
C HIS A 44 11.73 9.61 -3.01
N ILE A 45 12.89 9.04 -3.32
CA ILE A 45 13.46 7.90 -2.57
C ILE A 45 14.40 8.48 -1.52
N ALA A 46 13.99 8.41 -0.26
CA ALA A 46 14.79 8.86 0.87
C ALA A 46 15.47 7.68 1.56
N ASN A 47 16.68 7.92 2.08
CA ASN A 47 17.43 6.93 2.85
C ASN A 47 17.33 7.27 4.34
N MET A 48 16.81 6.32 5.12
CA MET A 48 16.76 6.44 6.58
C MET A 48 17.92 5.67 7.20
N THR A 49 18.59 6.26 8.17
CA THR A 49 19.66 5.59 8.91
C THR A 49 19.08 4.52 9.83
N ALA A 50 19.62 3.30 9.76
CA ALA A 50 19.25 2.21 10.66
C ALA A 50 19.88 2.43 12.05
N THR A 51 19.07 2.27 13.08
CA THR A 51 19.44 2.43 14.49
C THR A 51 18.66 1.43 15.32
N SER A 52 19.23 0.99 16.44
CA SER A 52 18.64 -0.02 17.33
C SER A 52 18.24 0.55 18.70
N ASN A 53 18.31 1.87 18.86
CA ASN A 53 17.93 2.55 20.10
C ASN A 53 17.02 3.74 19.81
N VAL A 54 16.14 4.03 20.78
CA VAL A 54 15.09 5.06 20.67
C VAL A 54 15.66 6.45 20.36
N ALA A 55 16.77 6.84 21.02
CA ALA A 55 17.39 8.14 20.78
C ALA A 55 17.88 8.29 19.33
N GLY A 56 18.43 7.22 18.77
CA GLY A 56 18.85 7.16 17.37
C GLY A 56 17.66 7.11 16.42
N GLU A 57 16.55 6.47 16.79
CA GLU A 57 15.32 6.48 15.98
C GLU A 57 14.79 7.90 15.82
N ILE A 58 14.71 8.65 16.92
CA ILE A 58 14.33 10.07 16.92
C ILE A 58 15.29 10.88 16.03
N THR A 59 16.60 10.67 16.18
CA THR A 59 17.60 11.38 15.38
C THR A 59 17.49 11.05 13.89
N ALA A 60 17.19 9.80 13.55
CA ALA A 60 17.00 9.34 12.18
C ALA A 60 15.74 9.96 11.56
N GLU A 61 14.66 10.09 12.34
CA GLU A 61 13.44 10.77 11.92
C GLU A 61 13.67 12.27 11.69
N ASP A 62 14.35 12.96 12.62
CA ASP A 62 14.70 14.38 12.48
C ASP A 62 15.55 14.62 11.23
N PHE A 63 16.57 13.78 11.01
CA PHE A 63 17.41 13.85 9.83
C PHE A 63 16.60 13.66 8.55
N LEU A 64 15.71 12.66 8.52
CA LEU A 64 14.86 12.40 7.37
C LEU A 64 13.98 13.63 7.08
N GLU A 65 13.30 14.17 8.08
CA GLU A 65 12.42 15.34 7.93
C GLU A 65 13.18 16.58 7.40
N LEU A 66 14.40 16.82 7.89
CA LEU A 66 15.25 17.94 7.46
C LEU A 66 15.84 17.75 6.07
N SER A 67 16.07 16.50 5.66
CA SER A 67 16.67 16.16 4.37
C SER A 67 15.66 16.14 3.21
N LEU A 68 14.37 15.99 3.52
CA LEU A 68 13.32 15.91 2.51
C LEU A 68 13.13 17.25 1.77
N PRO A 69 12.98 17.24 0.43
CA PRO A 69 12.57 18.42 -0.31
C PRO A 69 11.18 18.88 0.13
N MET A 70 10.94 20.19 0.11
CA MET A 70 9.71 20.83 0.61
C MET A 70 8.40 20.11 0.18
N PRO A 71 8.20 19.72 -1.10
CA PRO A 71 6.94 19.08 -1.52
C PRO A 71 6.67 17.72 -0.85
N TYR A 72 7.73 17.01 -0.43
CA TYR A 72 7.62 15.69 0.18
C TYR A 72 7.58 15.76 1.71
N ARG A 73 8.09 16.86 2.29
CA ARG A 73 8.02 17.12 3.74
C ARG A 73 6.58 17.21 4.22
N ASP A 74 5.72 17.88 3.44
CA ASP A 74 4.29 18.02 3.76
C ASP A 74 3.52 16.68 3.73
N ILE A 75 4.05 15.68 3.02
CA ILE A 75 3.45 14.34 2.87
C ILE A 75 4.01 13.38 3.92
N TYR A 76 5.19 13.66 4.47
CA TYR A 76 5.82 12.91 5.57
C TYR A 76 5.13 13.20 6.92
N PHE A 77 3.81 12.96 6.98
CA PHE A 77 2.98 13.08 8.16
C PHE A 77 2.24 11.76 8.41
N PRO A 78 2.12 11.27 9.66
CA PRO A 78 1.48 9.97 9.96
C PRO A 78 0.07 9.82 9.37
N GLY A 79 -0.69 10.92 9.22
CA GLY A 79 -2.03 10.91 8.62
C GLY A 79 -2.08 10.69 7.10
N MET A 80 -0.96 10.86 6.39
CA MET A 80 -0.85 10.63 4.93
C MET A 80 -0.30 9.24 4.59
N LEU A 81 0.15 8.48 5.60
CA LEU A 81 0.67 7.13 5.44
C LEU A 81 -0.42 6.21 4.89
N ARG A 82 -0.23 5.74 3.65
CA ARG A 82 -1.23 4.89 2.97
C ARG A 82 -1.02 3.41 3.23
N LYS A 83 0.22 2.97 3.40
CA LYS A 83 0.59 1.57 3.61
C LYS A 83 2.02 1.51 4.17
N THR A 84 2.23 0.57 5.09
CA THR A 84 3.56 0.17 5.56
C THR A 84 3.86 -1.27 5.13
N GLY A 85 5.13 -1.62 5.11
CA GLY A 85 5.59 -2.98 4.86
C GLY A 85 7.03 -3.13 5.33
N THR A 86 7.38 -4.33 5.77
CA THR A 86 8.76 -4.67 6.09
C THR A 86 9.43 -5.21 4.83
N VAL A 87 10.62 -4.71 4.52
CA VAL A 87 11.47 -5.32 3.49
C VAL A 87 12.26 -6.43 4.17
N GLU A 88 11.86 -7.67 3.93
CA GLU A 88 12.62 -8.85 4.37
C GLU A 88 13.61 -9.26 3.29
N GLU A 89 14.79 -9.71 3.70
CA GLU A 89 15.73 -10.36 2.79
C GLU A 89 15.14 -11.72 2.37
N ILE A 90 14.80 -11.87 1.09
CA ILE A 90 14.30 -13.14 0.54
C ILE A 90 15.47 -13.86 -0.12
N ARG A 91 15.90 -14.99 0.44
CA ARG A 91 16.97 -15.80 -0.15
C ARG A 91 16.41 -16.68 -1.26
N PRO A 92 17.22 -17.08 -2.26
CA PRO A 92 16.78 -18.02 -3.29
C PRO A 92 16.22 -19.34 -2.74
N ALA A 93 16.80 -19.83 -1.63
CA ALA A 93 16.28 -21.01 -0.93
C ALA A 93 14.86 -20.79 -0.39
N ASP A 94 14.57 -19.60 0.13
CA ASP A 94 13.23 -19.24 0.63
C ASP A 94 12.21 -19.19 -0.52
N LEU A 95 12.62 -18.71 -1.70
CA LEU A 95 11.78 -18.74 -2.91
C LEU A 95 11.48 -20.16 -3.36
N ALA A 96 12.48 -21.05 -3.38
CA ALA A 96 12.29 -22.46 -3.75
C ALA A 96 11.31 -23.15 -2.80
N VAL A 97 11.47 -22.97 -1.49
CA VAL A 97 10.54 -23.51 -0.48
C VAL A 97 9.13 -22.93 -0.67
N ARG A 98 9.01 -21.61 -0.86
CA ARG A 98 7.71 -20.97 -1.13
C ARG A 98 7.05 -21.52 -2.38
N GLN A 99 7.81 -21.76 -3.45
CA GLN A 99 7.29 -22.28 -4.71
C GLN A 99 6.84 -23.73 -4.58
N ILE A 100 7.59 -24.58 -3.85
CA ILE A 100 7.18 -25.94 -3.51
C ILE A 100 5.88 -25.90 -2.70
N ASN A 101 5.82 -25.09 -1.64
CA ASN A 101 4.63 -24.95 -0.80
C ASN A 101 3.42 -24.48 -1.62
N LEU A 102 3.59 -23.50 -2.50
CA LEU A 102 2.53 -23.03 -3.40
C LEU A 102 2.07 -24.12 -4.37
N SER A 103 2.98 -24.93 -4.90
CA SER A 103 2.63 -26.04 -5.79
C SER A 103 1.83 -27.12 -5.05
N MET A 104 2.20 -27.44 -3.80
CA MET A 104 1.47 -28.37 -2.94
C MET A 104 0.08 -27.84 -2.59
N LEU A 105 -0.04 -26.56 -2.22
CA LEU A 105 -1.32 -25.93 -1.91
C LEU A 105 -2.25 -25.92 -3.14
N ARG A 106 -1.71 -25.65 -4.33
CA ARG A 106 -2.49 -25.73 -5.58
C ARG A 106 -2.99 -27.15 -5.84
N ALA A 107 -2.14 -28.16 -5.65
CA ALA A 107 -2.52 -29.56 -5.81
C ALA A 107 -3.59 -30.01 -4.80
N ALA A 108 -3.46 -29.61 -3.53
CA ALA A 108 -4.46 -29.90 -2.50
C ALA A 108 -5.82 -29.24 -2.82
N ASN A 109 -5.80 -27.99 -3.28
CA ASN A 109 -7.01 -27.28 -3.66
C ASN A 109 -7.70 -27.90 -4.88
N SER A 110 -6.95 -28.40 -5.88
CA SER A 110 -7.56 -29.10 -7.02
C SER A 110 -8.24 -30.41 -6.61
N MET A 111 -7.67 -31.15 -5.67
CA MET A 111 -8.29 -32.39 -5.15
C MET A 111 -9.57 -32.13 -4.36
N THR A 112 -9.71 -30.94 -3.76
CA THR A 112 -10.90 -30.58 -3.00
C THR A 112 -12.05 -30.11 -3.92
N GLN A 113 -11.74 -29.61 -5.11
CA GLN A 113 -12.73 -29.19 -6.11
C GLN A 113 -13.32 -30.36 -6.92
N GLU A 114 -12.70 -31.55 -6.85
CA GLU A 114 -13.17 -32.77 -7.52
C GLU A 114 -14.10 -33.64 -6.64
N ALA A 115 -14.73 -33.08 -5.61
CA ALA A 115 -15.81 -33.80 -4.92
C ALA A 115 -16.97 -34.02 -5.91
N PRO A 116 -17.31 -35.28 -6.27
CA PRO A 116 -18.37 -35.53 -7.22
C PRO A 116 -19.69 -35.08 -6.62
N THR A 117 -20.36 -34.13 -7.28
CA THR A 117 -21.79 -33.93 -7.12
C THR A 117 -22.46 -35.24 -7.56
N TRP A 118 -22.66 -36.16 -6.63
CA TRP A 118 -23.56 -37.29 -6.84
C TRP A 118 -24.97 -36.70 -6.96
N THR A 119 -25.36 -36.33 -8.17
CA THR A 119 -26.77 -36.10 -8.50
C THR A 119 -27.48 -37.46 -8.41
N LEU A 120 -28.23 -37.64 -7.34
CA LEU A 120 -29.28 -38.66 -7.20
C LEU A 120 -30.44 -38.39 -8.16
#